data_AF-A0AAT9GVL3-F1
#
_entry.id   AF-A0AAT9GVL3-F1
#
_cell.length_a   1.000
_cell.length_b   1.000
_cell.length_c   1.000
_cell.angle_alpha   90.00
_cell.angle_beta   90.00
_cell.angle_gamma   90.00
#
_symmetry.space_group_name_H-M   'P 1'
#
loop_
_entity.id
_entity.type
_entity.pdbx_description
1 polymer ?
#
loop_
_entity_poly.entity_id
_entity_poly.type
_entity_poly.pdbx_seq_one_letter_code
_entity_poly.pdbx_strand_id
1 'polypeptide(L)'
;MTRLIDRYYLLKEKFIFAIQYLFYVSKEDVCLKYAQVLALASTIVVQLEQSYDIIDEMSRATDINKVLDGFNKLSRLVTKVYNDIADIASNENLQKDDKINKALHRLLEWNSNLSSFYENCSKNKDFLTYVKIFTSLSIAPDYISDYIKEILNR
;
A
#
# COMPACT_ATOMS: atom_id res chain seq x y z
N MET A 1 29.86 4.67 -0.05
CA MET A 1 28.63 4.68 0.78
C MET A 1 27.73 5.89 0.49
N THR A 2 28.29 7.04 0.08
CA THR A 2 27.57 8.29 -0.23
C THR A 2 26.65 8.24 -1.47
N ARG A 3 27.00 7.46 -2.51
CA ARG A 3 26.26 7.42 -3.79
C ARG A 3 24.87 6.76 -3.76
N LEU A 4 24.54 5.99 -2.71
CA LEU A 4 23.23 5.34 -2.56
C LEU A 4 22.19 6.28 -1.93
N ILE A 5 22.62 7.12 -1.00
CA ILE A 5 21.79 8.12 -0.34
C ILE A 5 21.36 9.19 -1.35
N ASP A 6 22.28 9.65 -2.20
CA ASP A 6 21.97 10.64 -3.25
C ASP A 6 20.96 10.12 -4.28
N ARG A 7 20.97 8.82 -4.59
CA ARG A 7 19.95 8.18 -5.44
C ARG A 7 18.58 8.08 -4.74
N TYR A 8 18.57 7.88 -3.42
CA TYR A 8 17.34 7.82 -2.62
C TYR A 8 16.63 9.18 -2.57
N TYR A 9 17.37 10.28 -2.39
CA TYR A 9 16.80 11.63 -2.43
C TYR A 9 16.34 12.04 -3.84
N LEU A 10 17.09 11.69 -4.89
CA LEU A 10 16.67 11.94 -6.27
C LEU A 10 15.43 11.13 -6.66
N LEU A 11 15.27 9.91 -6.13
CA LEU A 11 14.04 9.13 -6.28
C LEU A 11 12.89 9.77 -5.50
N LYS A 12 13.13 10.25 -4.27
CA LYS A 12 12.12 10.90 -3.42
C LYS A 12 11.53 12.16 -4.08
N GLU A 13 12.36 13.02 -4.67
CA GLU A 13 11.88 14.24 -5.35
C GLU A 13 11.16 13.94 -6.67
N LYS A 14 11.65 12.96 -7.46
CA LYS A 14 10.96 12.53 -8.69
C LYS A 14 9.65 11.80 -8.41
N PHE A 15 9.55 11.10 -7.27
CA PHE A 15 8.31 10.42 -6.86
C PHE A 15 7.29 11.39 -6.29
N ILE A 16 7.69 12.41 -5.54
CA ILE A 16 6.77 13.49 -5.09
C ILE A 16 6.21 14.24 -6.30
N PHE A 17 7.04 14.49 -7.32
CA PHE A 17 6.58 15.09 -8.58
C PHE A 17 5.66 14.14 -9.37
N ALA A 18 5.94 12.83 -9.36
CA ALA A 18 5.04 11.82 -9.95
C ALA A 18 3.71 11.73 -9.22
N ILE A 19 3.70 11.80 -7.87
CA ILE A 19 2.49 11.82 -7.05
C ILE A 19 1.68 13.09 -7.33
N GLN A 20 2.31 14.27 -7.45
CA GLN A 20 1.61 15.51 -7.82
C GLN A 20 1.07 15.50 -9.26
N TYR A 21 1.77 14.87 -10.22
CA TYR A 21 1.25 14.67 -11.58
C TYR A 21 0.17 13.57 -11.67
N LEU A 22 0.18 12.59 -10.76
CA LEU A 22 -0.82 11.51 -10.63
C LEU A 22 -2.18 11.99 -10.10
N PHE A 23 -2.31 13.26 -9.68
CA PHE A 23 -3.60 13.89 -9.37
C PHE A 23 -4.27 14.56 -10.58
N TYR A 24 -3.61 14.59 -11.75
CA TYR A 24 -4.19 15.06 -13.00
C TYR A 24 -4.65 13.89 -13.88
N VAL A 25 -5.36 12.94 -13.28
CA VAL A 25 -5.99 11.84 -14.02
C VAL A 25 -7.34 12.36 -14.52
N SER A 26 -7.52 12.30 -15.84
CA SER A 26 -8.82 12.53 -16.47
C SER A 26 -9.88 11.64 -15.80
N LYS A 27 -11.15 12.01 -15.90
CA LYS A 27 -12.28 11.37 -15.22
C LYS A 27 -12.49 9.84 -15.44
N GLU A 28 -11.59 9.08 -16.08
CA GLU A 28 -11.96 7.86 -16.80
C GLU A 28 -11.23 6.54 -16.46
N ASP A 29 -10.36 6.45 -15.45
CA ASP A 29 -9.82 5.13 -15.03
C ASP A 29 -10.08 4.80 -13.56
N VAL A 30 -11.26 4.22 -13.33
CA VAL A 30 -11.73 3.73 -12.03
C VAL A 30 -10.79 2.68 -11.44
N CYS A 31 -10.16 1.85 -12.28
CA CYS A 31 -9.29 0.78 -11.83
C CYS A 31 -7.92 1.27 -11.36
N LEU A 32 -7.38 2.27 -12.05
CA LEU A 32 -6.18 2.97 -11.59
C LEU A 32 -6.41 3.59 -10.21
N LYS A 33 -7.55 4.25 -10.00
CA LYS A 33 -7.90 4.86 -8.71
C LYS A 33 -7.92 3.82 -7.58
N TYR A 34 -8.58 2.68 -7.79
CA TYR A 34 -8.62 1.62 -6.78
C TYR A 34 -7.24 1.00 -6.52
N ALA A 35 -6.43 0.79 -7.57
CA ALA A 35 -5.06 0.29 -7.41
C ALA A 35 -4.20 1.24 -6.55
N GLN A 36 -4.35 2.55 -6.73
CA GLN A 36 -3.67 3.56 -5.92
C GLN A 36 -4.14 3.54 -4.46
N VAL A 37 -5.45 3.45 -4.22
CA VAL A 37 -6.02 3.42 -2.86
C VAL A 37 -5.56 2.17 -2.11
N LEU A 38 -5.60 1.00 -2.74
CA LEU A 38 -5.12 -0.25 -2.15
C LEU A 38 -3.63 -0.17 -1.80
N ALA A 39 -2.82 0.45 -2.68
CA ALA A 39 -1.40 0.57 -2.45
C ALA A 39 -1.07 1.31 -1.16
N LEU A 40 -1.82 2.36 -0.79
CA LEU A 40 -1.57 3.13 0.44
C LEU A 40 -1.62 2.28 1.71
N ALA A 41 -2.52 1.31 1.78
CA ALA A 41 -2.62 0.39 2.92
C ALA A 41 -1.52 -0.68 2.85
N SER A 42 -1.25 -1.20 1.66
CA SER A 42 -0.21 -2.22 1.45
C SER A 42 1.19 -1.69 1.73
N THR A 43 1.48 -0.41 1.45
CA THR A 43 2.77 0.21 1.75
C THR A 43 3.14 0.12 3.23
N ILE A 44 2.17 0.27 4.13
CA ILE A 44 2.40 0.13 5.57
C ILE A 44 2.89 -1.29 5.87
N VAL A 45 2.18 -2.31 5.36
CA VAL A 45 2.52 -3.72 5.59
C VAL A 45 3.86 -4.11 4.95
N VAL A 46 4.12 -3.59 3.75
CA VAL A 46 5.36 -3.86 3.00
C VAL A 46 6.57 -3.30 3.72
N GLN A 47 6.51 -2.06 4.19
CA GLN A 47 7.65 -1.41 4.85
C GLN A 47 7.98 -2.01 6.21
N LEU A 48 7.01 -2.69 6.84
CA LEU A 48 7.22 -3.54 8.01
C LEU A 48 7.89 -4.88 7.68
N GLU A 49 8.31 -5.08 6.43
CA GLU A 49 8.89 -6.32 5.87
C GLU A 49 7.97 -7.55 5.95
N GLN A 50 6.67 -7.34 6.24
CA GLN A 50 5.73 -8.44 6.45
C GLN A 50 5.06 -8.92 5.15
N SER A 51 5.29 -8.29 4.00
CA SER A 51 4.60 -8.67 2.75
C SER A 51 5.37 -8.47 1.44
N TYR A 52 6.67 -8.13 1.48
CA TYR A 52 7.46 -7.89 0.26
C TYR A 52 7.42 -9.06 -0.72
N ASP A 53 7.61 -10.28 -0.23
CA ASP A 53 7.59 -11.49 -1.06
C ASP A 53 6.23 -11.70 -1.74
N ILE A 54 5.13 -11.36 -1.05
CA ILE A 54 3.77 -11.47 -1.61
C ILE A 54 3.59 -10.46 -2.74
N ILE A 55 3.99 -9.20 -2.52
CA ILE A 55 3.88 -8.13 -3.52
C ILE A 55 4.78 -8.42 -4.72
N ASP A 56 5.99 -8.93 -4.49
CA ASP A 56 6.91 -9.34 -5.53
C ASP A 56 6.35 -10.51 -6.36
N GLU A 57 5.80 -11.54 -5.71
CA GLU A 57 5.12 -12.66 -6.37
C GLU A 57 3.96 -12.14 -7.25
N MET A 58 3.11 -11.27 -6.71
CA MET A 58 1.99 -10.65 -7.44
C MET A 58 2.46 -9.83 -8.65
N SER A 59 3.57 -9.10 -8.54
CA SER A 59 4.09 -8.25 -9.62
C SER A 59 4.51 -9.05 -10.86
N ARG A 60 4.94 -10.30 -10.65
CA ARG A 60 5.40 -11.24 -11.68
C ARG A 60 4.30 -12.20 -12.12
N ALA A 61 3.16 -12.21 -11.44
CA ALA A 61 2.07 -13.11 -11.74
C ALA A 61 1.48 -12.83 -13.13
N THR A 62 1.32 -13.90 -13.91
CA THR A 62 0.61 -13.89 -15.20
C THR A 62 -0.77 -14.54 -15.09
N ASP A 63 -1.08 -15.15 -13.96
CA ASP A 63 -2.34 -15.83 -13.66
C ASP A 63 -3.12 -15.05 -12.61
N ILE A 64 -4.41 -14.82 -12.89
CA ILE A 64 -5.35 -14.13 -12.00
C ILE A 64 -5.48 -14.88 -10.67
N ASN A 65 -5.48 -16.21 -10.66
CA ASN A 65 -5.63 -16.98 -9.41
C ASN A 65 -4.50 -16.70 -8.42
N LYS A 66 -3.25 -16.58 -8.92
CA LYS A 66 -2.10 -16.21 -8.09
C LYS A 66 -2.21 -14.80 -7.52
N VAL A 67 -2.79 -13.88 -8.28
CA VAL A 67 -3.08 -12.52 -7.82
C VAL A 67 -4.12 -12.54 -6.71
N LEU A 68 -5.20 -13.32 -6.87
CA LEU A 68 -6.25 -13.48 -5.84
C LEU A 68 -5.67 -14.05 -4.54
N ASP A 69 -4.83 -15.08 -4.65
CA ASP A 69 -4.12 -15.66 -3.50
C ASP A 69 -3.22 -14.63 -2.81
N GLY A 70 -2.50 -13.81 -3.58
CA GLY A 70 -1.70 -12.71 -3.06
C GLY A 70 -2.53 -11.69 -2.26
N PHE A 71 -3.67 -11.25 -2.81
CA PHE A 71 -4.58 -10.36 -2.10
C PHE A 71 -5.14 -10.99 -0.82
N ASN A 72 -5.47 -12.29 -0.83
CA ASN A 72 -5.93 -12.99 0.38
C ASN A 72 -4.85 -13.04 1.47
N LYS A 73 -3.59 -13.30 1.09
CA LYS A 73 -2.45 -13.25 2.02
C LYS A 73 -2.27 -11.84 2.58
N LEU A 74 -2.34 -10.81 1.74
CA LEU A 74 -2.25 -9.40 2.16
C LEU A 74 -3.37 -9.00 3.12
N SER A 75 -4.62 -9.38 2.86
CA SER A 75 -5.75 -9.06 3.74
C SER A 75 -5.51 -9.54 5.18
N ARG A 76 -4.96 -10.76 5.34
CA ARG A 76 -4.63 -11.31 6.67
C ARG A 76 -3.57 -10.48 7.38
N LEU A 77 -2.54 -10.06 6.65
CA LEU A 77 -1.47 -9.22 7.18
C LEU A 77 -1.95 -7.82 7.52
N VAL A 78 -2.78 -7.21 6.67
CA VAL A 78 -3.41 -5.91 6.92
C VAL A 78 -4.21 -5.95 8.22
N THR A 79 -5.03 -6.98 8.43
CA THR A 79 -5.79 -7.13 9.68
C THR A 79 -4.86 -7.30 10.89
N LYS A 80 -3.79 -8.08 10.76
CA LYS A 80 -2.81 -8.24 11.85
C LYS A 80 -2.15 -6.90 12.20
N VAL A 81 -1.59 -6.22 11.21
CA VAL A 81 -0.91 -4.92 11.39
C VAL A 81 -1.87 -3.87 11.95
N TYR A 82 -3.13 -3.86 11.51
CA TYR A 82 -4.16 -2.98 12.09
C TYR A 82 -4.32 -3.22 13.60
N ASN A 83 -4.45 -4.48 14.02
CA ASN A 83 -4.60 -4.82 15.44
C ASN A 83 -3.33 -4.46 16.23
N ASP A 84 -2.14 -4.79 15.71
CA ASP A 84 -0.86 -4.46 16.35
C ASP A 84 -0.73 -2.94 16.60
N ILE A 85 -1.06 -2.12 15.59
CA ILE A 85 -1.05 -0.65 15.71
C ILE A 85 -2.12 -0.16 16.70
N ALA A 86 -3.33 -0.71 16.65
CA ALA A 86 -4.43 -0.31 17.53
C ALA A 86 -4.11 -0.61 19.00
N ASP A 87 -3.51 -1.77 19.28
CA ASP A 87 -3.11 -2.18 20.63
C ASP A 87 -2.01 -1.27 21.18
N ILE A 88 -0.97 -0.97 20.39
CA ILE A 88 0.09 -0.03 20.78
C ILE A 88 -0.49 1.37 21.00
N ALA A 89 -1.34 1.84 20.11
CA ALA A 89 -1.96 3.16 20.23
C ALA A 89 -2.76 3.30 21.53
N SER A 90 -3.42 2.21 21.96
CA SER A 90 -4.14 2.15 23.23
C SER A 90 -3.19 2.13 24.43
N ASN A 91 -2.19 1.25 24.42
CA ASN A 91 -1.26 1.05 25.54
C ASN A 91 -0.34 2.24 25.80
N GLU A 92 0.07 2.95 24.74
CA GLU A 92 0.97 4.10 24.82
C GLU A 92 0.23 5.46 24.85
N ASN A 93 -1.10 5.47 24.95
CA ASN A 93 -1.94 6.68 24.90
C ASN A 93 -1.75 7.53 23.62
N LEU A 94 -1.47 6.88 22.48
CA LEU A 94 -1.27 7.54 21.18
C LEU A 94 -2.55 7.66 20.34
N GLN A 95 -3.73 7.41 20.93
CA GLN A 95 -5.04 7.43 20.25
C GLN A 95 -5.37 8.77 19.55
N LYS A 96 -4.75 9.87 19.98
CA LYS A 96 -4.93 11.20 19.38
C LYS A 96 -3.89 11.54 18.31
N ASP A 97 -2.94 10.64 18.03
CA ASP A 97 -1.93 10.84 17.00
C ASP A 97 -2.57 10.76 15.60
N ASP A 98 -2.49 11.87 14.87
CA ASP A 98 -3.06 12.00 13.52
C ASP A 98 -2.49 10.97 12.53
N LYS A 99 -1.19 10.64 12.63
CA LYS A 99 -0.55 9.67 11.72
C LYS A 99 -1.02 8.25 12.03
N ILE A 100 -1.18 7.90 13.30
CA ILE A 100 -1.73 6.60 13.71
C ILE A 100 -3.16 6.46 13.22
N ASN A 101 -3.99 7.48 13.45
CA ASN A 101 -5.39 7.46 13.00
C ASN A 101 -5.51 7.34 11.48
N LYS A 102 -4.65 8.03 10.72
CA LYS A 102 -4.57 7.86 9.26
C LYS A 102 -4.14 6.47 8.84
N ALA A 103 -3.16 5.87 9.52
CA ALA A 103 -2.72 4.51 9.24
C ALA A 103 -3.85 3.49 9.51
N LEU A 104 -4.49 3.58 10.67
CA LEU A 104 -5.63 2.73 11.04
C LEU A 104 -6.78 2.87 10.04
N HIS A 105 -7.11 4.09 9.61
CA HIS A 105 -8.14 4.33 8.60
C HIS A 105 -7.79 3.66 7.26
N ARG A 106 -6.57 3.83 6.76
CA ARG A 106 -6.11 3.18 5.51
C ARG A 106 -6.25 1.66 5.58
N LEU A 107 -5.83 1.07 6.70
CA LEU A 107 -5.88 -0.38 6.92
C LEU A 107 -7.33 -0.88 7.10
N LEU A 108 -8.18 -0.13 7.81
CA LEU A 108 -9.58 -0.47 8.05
C LEU A 108 -10.40 -0.52 6.75
N GLU A 109 -10.15 0.43 5.84
CA GLU A 109 -10.83 0.50 4.54
C GLU A 109 -10.31 -0.50 3.51
N TRP A 110 -9.28 -1.30 3.82
CA TRP A 110 -8.70 -2.25 2.88
C TRP A 110 -9.75 -3.18 2.25
N ASN A 111 -10.60 -3.80 3.07
CA ASN A 111 -11.56 -4.80 2.58
C ASN A 111 -12.63 -4.19 1.68
N SER A 112 -13.14 -2.99 2.01
CA SER A 112 -14.11 -2.29 1.16
C SER A 112 -13.47 -1.89 -0.16
N ASN A 113 -12.27 -1.30 -0.13
CA ASN A 113 -11.53 -0.91 -1.32
C ASN A 113 -11.15 -2.11 -2.20
N LEU A 114 -10.78 -3.23 -1.60
CA LEU A 114 -10.43 -4.45 -2.33
C LEU A 114 -11.65 -5.06 -3.01
N SER A 115 -12.80 -5.06 -2.31
CA SER A 115 -14.06 -5.54 -2.87
C SER A 115 -14.48 -4.67 -4.06
N SER A 116 -14.40 -3.35 -3.92
CA SER A 116 -14.68 -2.43 -5.02
C SER A 116 -13.70 -2.58 -6.17
N PHE A 117 -12.41 -2.79 -5.90
CA PHE A 117 -11.42 -3.06 -6.95
C PHE A 117 -11.81 -4.32 -7.74
N TYR A 118 -12.15 -5.41 -7.05
CA TYR A 118 -12.55 -6.64 -7.74
C TYR A 118 -13.82 -6.49 -8.57
N GLU A 119 -14.85 -5.89 -7.99
CA GLU A 119 -16.13 -5.68 -8.67
C GLU A 119 -15.96 -4.88 -9.96
N ASN A 120 -15.13 -3.84 -9.92
CA ASN A 120 -14.97 -2.91 -11.03
C ASN A 120 -13.87 -3.35 -12.03
N CYS A 121 -12.88 -4.13 -11.60
CA CYS A 121 -11.66 -4.34 -12.38
C CYS A 121 -11.37 -5.78 -12.75
N SER A 122 -11.91 -6.79 -12.06
CA SER A 122 -11.60 -8.21 -12.34
C SER A 122 -11.95 -8.66 -13.76
N LYS A 123 -12.97 -8.05 -14.37
CA LYS A 123 -13.42 -8.32 -15.74
C LYS A 123 -12.71 -7.45 -16.79
N ASN A 124 -11.89 -6.50 -16.37
CA ASN A 124 -11.16 -5.62 -17.27
C ASN A 124 -10.00 -6.41 -17.91
N LYS A 125 -9.85 -6.32 -19.23
CA LYS A 125 -8.74 -6.95 -19.97
C LYS A 125 -7.36 -6.51 -19.46
N ASP A 126 -7.29 -5.32 -18.87
CA ASP A 126 -6.08 -4.70 -18.33
C ASP A 126 -5.93 -4.94 -16.82
N PHE A 127 -6.71 -5.85 -16.22
CA PHE A 127 -6.67 -6.15 -14.78
C PHE A 127 -5.25 -6.38 -14.25
N LEU A 128 -4.46 -7.20 -14.94
CA LEU A 128 -3.07 -7.49 -14.55
C LEU A 128 -2.16 -6.26 -14.64
N THR A 129 -2.46 -5.31 -15.53
CA THR A 129 -1.75 -4.03 -15.59
C THR A 129 -2.02 -3.21 -14.33
N TYR A 130 -3.28 -3.14 -13.89
CA TYR A 130 -3.63 -2.44 -12.65
C TYR A 130 -3.03 -3.10 -11.41
N VAL A 131 -2.95 -4.42 -11.39
CA VAL A 131 -2.26 -5.16 -10.32
C VAL A 131 -0.78 -4.81 -10.28
N LYS A 132 -0.10 -4.71 -11.43
CA LYS A 132 1.31 -4.27 -11.50
C LYS A 132 1.51 -2.84 -11.03
N ILE A 133 0.55 -1.96 -11.32
CA ILE A 133 0.57 -0.58 -10.82
C ILE A 133 0.42 -0.59 -9.28
N PHE A 134 -0.56 -1.33 -8.76
CA PHE A 134 -0.76 -1.53 -7.32
C PHE A 134 0.52 -2.03 -6.63
N THR A 135 1.15 -3.09 -7.14
CA THR A 135 2.35 -3.67 -6.51
C THR A 135 3.53 -2.70 -6.54
N SER A 136 3.71 -1.98 -7.66
CA SER A 136 4.77 -0.96 -7.78
C SER A 136 4.58 0.19 -6.78
N LEU A 137 3.33 0.65 -6.60
CA LEU A 137 3.01 1.71 -5.64
C LEU A 137 3.12 1.24 -4.19
N SER A 138 2.84 -0.04 -3.92
CA SER A 138 2.92 -0.62 -2.58
C SER A 138 4.35 -0.67 -2.03
N ILE A 139 5.36 -0.65 -2.89
CA ILE A 139 6.78 -0.62 -2.49
C ILE A 139 7.30 0.81 -2.29
N ALA A 140 6.56 1.82 -2.77
CA ALA A 140 7.01 3.21 -2.72
C ALA A 140 7.19 3.71 -1.27
N PRO A 141 8.19 4.56 -0.99
CA PRO A 141 8.33 5.20 0.32
C PRO A 141 7.08 6.02 0.68
N ASP A 142 6.67 5.97 1.95
CA ASP A 142 5.48 6.67 2.47
C ASP A 142 5.76 7.09 3.92
N TYR A 143 5.62 8.39 4.20
CA TYR A 143 6.00 8.96 5.48
C TYR A 143 5.15 8.45 6.66
N ILE A 144 3.91 8.00 6.39
CA ILE A 144 3.06 7.39 7.42
C ILE A 144 3.60 6.00 7.73
N SER A 145 3.89 5.21 6.69
CA SER A 145 4.43 3.86 6.81
C SER A 145 5.79 3.84 7.52
N ASP A 146 6.70 4.77 7.20
CA ASP A 146 7.98 4.94 7.92
C ASP A 146 7.77 5.24 9.42
N TYR A 147 6.84 6.14 9.73
CA TYR A 147 6.51 6.49 11.12
C TYR A 147 5.91 5.31 11.89
N ILE A 148 5.03 4.53 11.26
CA ILE A 148 4.45 3.33 11.86
C ILE A 148 5.52 2.26 12.11
N LYS A 149 6.47 2.10 11.19
CA LYS A 149 7.63 1.22 11.39
C LYS A 149 8.47 1.62 12.59
N GLU A 150 8.68 2.90 12.83
CA GLU A 150 9.39 3.38 14.02
C GLU A 150 8.64 3.04 15.30
N ILE A 151 7.30 3.16 15.31
CA ILE A 151 6.48 2.84 16.48
C ILE A 151 6.51 1.34 16.79
N LEU A 152 6.34 0.49 15.77
CA LEU A 152 6.29 -0.97 15.96
C LEU A 152 7.64 -1.61 16.36
N ASN A 153 8.75 -0.89 16.20
CA ASN A 153 10.09 -1.35 16.58
C ASN A 153 10.58 -0.82 17.94
N ARG A 154 9.74 -0.10 18.68
CA ARG A 154 10.05 0.36 20.05
C ARG A 154 9.90 -0.78 21.05
#